data_AF-A0A5N7J4K0-F1
#
_entry.id   AF-A0A5N7J4K0-F1
#
_cell.length_a   1.000
_cell.length_b   1.000
_cell.length_c   1.000
_cell.angle_alpha   90.00
_cell.angle_beta   90.00
_cell.angle_gamma   90.00
#
_symmetry.space_group_name_H-M   'P 1'
#
loop_
_entity.id
_entity.type
_entity.pdbx_description
1 polymer ?
#
loop_
_entity_poly.entity_id
_entity_poly.type
_entity_poly.pdbx_seq_one_letter_code
_entity_poly.pdbx_strand_id
1 'polypeptide(L)'
;MIYDAFKIAKHLNISKVTAYAKMKLPEVKPFLITHNGKTCVDEKGLEAIKQCLKYNQTAESEVAATVVASNVVNLLKEDMIETLKNDIEFIKQQLNVKDGQLYDINKLLENTQILFKQEQEKNKIVLSLPQTIKEHDIQLINTLNQSLEKQRAKALAEEVLHRKKGILQRIFNK
;
A
#
# COMPACT_ATOMS: atom_id res chain seq x y z
N MET A 1 -31.09 12.98 -69.22
CA MET A 1 -32.11 14.06 -69.37
C MET A 1 -31.39 15.41 -69.35
N ILE A 2 -31.91 16.46 -70.00
CA ILE A 2 -31.26 17.79 -70.03
C ILE A 2 -31.81 18.71 -68.93
N TYR A 3 -30.91 19.25 -68.10
CA TYR A 3 -31.24 20.12 -66.97
C TYR A 3 -30.75 21.55 -67.20
N ASP A 4 -31.70 22.48 -67.31
CA ASP A 4 -31.42 23.91 -67.29
C ASP A 4 -31.09 24.38 -65.87
N ALA A 5 -30.39 25.51 -65.75
CA ALA A 5 -30.09 26.14 -64.45
C ALA A 5 -31.34 26.32 -63.55
N PHE A 6 -32.51 26.56 -64.14
CA PHE A 6 -33.78 26.63 -63.40
C PHE A 6 -34.22 25.27 -62.83
N LYS A 7 -34.07 24.20 -63.61
CA LYS A 7 -34.40 22.84 -63.16
C LYS A 7 -33.43 22.41 -62.07
N ILE A 8 -32.14 22.67 -62.22
CA ILE A 8 -31.10 22.39 -61.22
C ILE A 8 -31.42 23.12 -59.90
N ALA A 9 -31.75 24.41 -59.98
CA ALA A 9 -32.15 25.22 -58.83
C ALA A 9 -33.33 24.61 -58.05
N LYS A 10 -34.36 24.14 -58.77
CA LYS A 10 -35.53 23.49 -58.16
C LYS A 10 -35.21 22.10 -57.58
N HIS A 11 -34.40 21.30 -58.29
CA HIS A 11 -34.04 19.94 -57.86
C HIS A 11 -33.12 19.92 -56.63
N LEU A 12 -32.19 20.88 -56.53
CA LEU A 12 -31.19 20.95 -55.45
C LEU A 12 -31.55 21.98 -54.37
N ASN A 13 -32.70 22.65 -54.50
CA ASN A 13 -33.16 23.73 -53.61
C ASN A 13 -32.10 24.83 -53.41
N ILE A 14 -31.48 25.28 -54.51
CA ILE A 14 -30.46 26.33 -54.52
C ILE A 14 -30.93 27.52 -55.35
N SER A 15 -30.31 28.69 -55.14
CA SER A 15 -30.61 29.86 -55.98
C SER A 15 -30.17 29.63 -57.44
N LYS A 16 -30.84 30.29 -58.39
CA LYS A 16 -30.45 30.25 -59.82
C LYS A 16 -29.00 30.73 -60.01
N VAL A 17 -28.59 31.73 -59.23
CA VAL A 17 -27.23 32.30 -59.25
C VAL A 17 -26.20 31.24 -58.83
N THR A 18 -26.50 30.50 -57.76
CA THR A 18 -25.66 29.39 -57.28
C THR A 18 -25.60 28.28 -58.33
N ALA A 19 -26.71 27.93 -58.98
CA ALA A 19 -26.72 26.96 -60.07
C ALA A 19 -25.80 27.38 -61.23
N TYR A 20 -25.88 28.64 -61.68
CA TYR A 20 -24.98 29.17 -62.72
C TYR A 20 -23.51 29.19 -62.30
N ALA A 21 -23.22 29.53 -61.05
CA ALA A 21 -21.86 29.51 -60.53
C ALA A 21 -21.27 28.09 -60.52
N LYS A 22 -22.09 27.10 -60.14
CA LYS A 22 -21.67 25.69 -60.11
C LYS A 22 -21.53 25.08 -61.51
N MET A 23 -22.36 25.49 -62.48
CA MET A 23 -22.20 25.10 -63.88
C MET A 23 -20.91 25.62 -64.53
N LYS A 24 -20.34 26.71 -64.01
CA LYS A 24 -19.06 27.28 -64.48
C LYS A 24 -17.83 26.59 -63.88
N LEU A 25 -18.00 25.63 -62.96
CA LEU A 25 -16.87 24.91 -62.37
C LEU A 25 -16.15 24.05 -63.41
N PRO A 26 -14.81 23.94 -63.33
CA PRO A 26 -14.02 23.16 -64.28
C PRO A 26 -14.44 21.69 -64.35
N GLU A 27 -14.99 21.15 -63.25
CA GLU A 27 -15.48 19.77 -63.14
C GLU A 27 -16.82 19.54 -63.88
N VAL A 28 -17.63 20.60 -64.02
CA VAL A 28 -18.98 20.54 -64.63
C VAL A 28 -18.97 21.00 -66.09
N LYS A 29 -17.97 21.83 -66.47
CA LYS A 29 -17.76 22.31 -67.85
C LYS A 29 -17.79 21.20 -68.93
N PRO A 30 -17.23 20.00 -68.72
CA PRO A 30 -17.25 18.93 -69.73
C PRO A 30 -18.65 18.38 -70.03
N PHE A 31 -19.63 18.63 -69.14
CA PHE A 31 -20.99 18.12 -69.23
C PHE A 31 -22.00 19.18 -69.67
N LEU A 32 -21.51 20.33 -70.17
CA LEU A 32 -22.34 21.42 -70.67
C LEU A 32 -22.79 21.13 -72.10
N ILE A 33 -24.10 21.23 -72.33
CA ILE A 33 -24.74 21.04 -73.62
C ILE A 33 -25.52 22.31 -73.95
N THR A 34 -25.37 22.83 -75.16
CA THR A 34 -26.16 23.96 -75.64
C THR A 34 -27.44 23.43 -76.27
N HIS A 35 -28.59 23.67 -75.63
CA HIS A 35 -29.89 23.25 -76.14
C HIS A 35 -30.83 24.47 -76.20
N ASN A 36 -31.37 24.77 -77.39
CA ASN A 36 -32.25 25.92 -77.64
C ASN A 36 -31.66 27.28 -77.18
N GLY A 37 -30.38 27.51 -77.45
CA GLY A 37 -29.69 28.76 -77.10
C GLY A 37 -29.41 28.95 -75.59
N LYS A 38 -29.69 27.93 -74.76
CA LYS A 38 -29.39 27.93 -73.32
C LYS A 38 -28.32 26.90 -73.00
N THR A 39 -27.45 27.24 -72.05
CA THR A 39 -26.47 26.30 -71.49
C THR A 39 -27.17 25.40 -70.47
N CYS A 40 -27.17 24.11 -70.75
CA CYS A 40 -27.79 23.08 -69.93
C CYS A 40 -26.75 22.03 -69.51
N VAL A 41 -27.08 21.21 -68.53
CA VAL A 41 -26.22 20.15 -68.01
C VAL A 41 -26.86 18.79 -68.24
N ASP A 42 -26.06 17.81 -68.60
CA ASP A 42 -26.50 16.40 -68.62
C ASP A 42 -26.64 15.84 -67.19
N GLU A 43 -27.27 14.68 -67.06
CA GLU A 43 -27.53 14.00 -65.79
C GLU A 43 -26.26 13.75 -64.96
N LYS A 44 -25.15 13.43 -65.63
CA LYS A 44 -23.83 13.27 -64.96
C LYS A 44 -23.32 14.57 -64.34
N GLY A 45 -23.55 15.71 -64.99
CA GLY A 45 -23.14 17.00 -64.44
C GLY A 45 -24.05 17.48 -63.30
N LEU A 46 -25.32 17.04 -63.26
CA LEU A 46 -26.18 17.27 -62.09
C LEU A 46 -25.65 16.54 -60.85
N GLU A 47 -25.19 15.29 -61.00
CA GLU A 47 -24.60 14.53 -59.90
C GLU A 47 -23.28 15.16 -59.42
N ALA A 48 -22.45 15.66 -60.35
CA ALA A 48 -21.25 16.41 -59.99
C ALA A 48 -21.58 17.66 -59.16
N ILE A 49 -22.59 18.46 -59.56
CA ILE A 49 -23.03 19.62 -58.77
C ILE A 49 -23.52 19.20 -57.37
N LYS A 50 -24.24 18.09 -57.27
CA LYS A 50 -24.74 17.54 -55.99
C LYS A 50 -23.60 17.13 -55.06
N GLN A 51 -22.53 16.53 -55.60
CA GLN A 51 -21.33 16.20 -54.83
C GLN A 51 -20.60 17.46 -54.34
N CYS A 52 -20.45 18.48 -55.19
CA CYS A 52 -19.86 19.76 -54.81
C CYS A 52 -20.65 20.50 -53.72
N LEU A 53 -21.97 20.25 -53.59
CA LEU A 53 -22.79 20.84 -52.53
C LEU A 53 -22.65 20.09 -51.20
N LYS A 54 -22.56 18.75 -51.24
CA LYS A 54 -22.40 17.91 -50.03
C LYS A 54 -21.09 18.19 -49.29
N TYR A 55 -20.01 18.47 -50.02
CA TYR A 55 -18.69 18.78 -49.46
C TYR A 55 -18.71 19.97 -48.47
N ASN A 56 -19.64 20.92 -48.66
CA ASN A 56 -19.77 22.07 -47.75
C ASN A 56 -20.59 21.75 -46.48
N GLN A 57 -21.41 20.70 -46.48
CA GLN A 57 -22.24 20.30 -45.34
C GLN A 57 -21.48 19.39 -44.35
N THR A 58 -20.51 18.62 -44.85
CA THR A 58 -19.69 17.71 -44.03
C THR A 58 -18.73 18.43 -43.09
N ALA A 59 -18.29 19.65 -43.42
CA ALA A 59 -17.36 20.42 -42.60
C ALA A 59 -17.94 20.83 -41.23
N GLU A 60 -19.26 21.02 -41.10
CA GLU A 60 -19.90 21.35 -39.82
C GLU A 60 -20.15 20.11 -38.94
N SER A 61 -20.33 18.93 -39.57
CA SER A 61 -20.56 17.66 -38.86
C SER A 61 -19.30 17.11 -38.19
N GLU A 62 -18.11 17.38 -38.76
CA GLU A 62 -16.84 16.94 -38.17
C GLU A 62 -16.52 17.72 -36.88
N VAL A 63 -16.85 19.01 -36.80
CA VAL A 63 -16.64 19.83 -35.60
C VAL A 63 -17.50 19.34 -34.43
N ALA A 64 -18.77 18.98 -34.69
CA ALA A 64 -19.66 18.44 -33.68
C ALA A 64 -19.22 17.05 -33.15
N ALA A 65 -18.75 16.17 -34.04
CA ALA A 65 -18.20 14.86 -33.65
C ALA A 65 -16.93 14.99 -32.80
N THR A 66 -16.09 15.99 -33.10
CA THR A 66 -14.84 16.24 -32.37
C THR A 66 -15.08 16.77 -30.95
N VAL A 67 -16.09 17.63 -30.76
CA VAL A 67 -16.49 18.13 -29.43
C VAL A 67 -17.09 17.03 -28.55
N VAL A 68 -17.94 16.17 -29.12
CA VAL A 68 -18.51 15.02 -28.40
C VAL A 68 -17.41 14.04 -27.97
N ALA A 69 -16.45 13.73 -28.86
CA ALA A 69 -15.32 12.88 -28.52
C ALA A 69 -14.44 13.48 -27.40
N SER A 70 -14.21 14.80 -27.41
CA SER A 70 -13.44 15.48 -26.37
C SER A 70 -14.12 15.43 -25.00
N ASN A 71 -15.44 15.60 -24.95
CA ASN A 71 -16.21 15.50 -23.70
C ASN A 71 -16.21 14.09 -23.10
N VAL A 72 -16.34 13.06 -23.94
CA VAL A 72 -16.26 11.65 -23.50
C VAL A 72 -14.87 11.33 -22.94
N VAL A 73 -13.81 11.83 -23.58
CA VAL A 73 -12.43 11.65 -23.08
C VAL A 73 -12.21 12.35 -21.74
N ASN A 74 -12.81 13.53 -21.53
CA ASN A 74 -12.70 14.23 -20.25
C ASN A 74 -13.48 13.51 -19.14
N LEU A 75 -14.67 12.98 -19.42
CA LEU A 75 -15.45 12.21 -18.46
C LEU A 75 -14.72 10.92 -18.04
N LEU A 76 -14.13 10.20 -19.00
CA LEU A 76 -13.32 9.01 -18.71
C LEU A 76 -12.08 9.33 -17.87
N LYS A 77 -11.47 10.51 -18.08
CA LYS A 77 -10.36 10.97 -17.23
C LYS A 77 -10.80 11.28 -15.81
N GLU A 78 -11.98 11.89 -15.63
CA GLU A 78 -12.53 12.17 -14.30
C GLU A 78 -12.84 10.86 -13.53
N ASP A 79 -13.51 9.90 -14.18
CA ASP A 79 -13.79 8.57 -13.59
C ASP A 79 -12.49 7.84 -13.20
N MET A 80 -11.47 7.89 -14.06
CA MET A 80 -10.15 7.32 -13.75
C MET A 80 -9.48 8.02 -12.56
N ILE A 81 -9.56 9.35 -12.49
CA ILE A 81 -9.00 10.12 -11.38
C ILE A 81 -9.72 9.78 -10.07
N GLU A 82 -11.04 9.62 -10.10
CA GLU A 82 -11.82 9.26 -8.91
C GLU A 82 -11.51 7.83 -8.45
N THR A 83 -11.40 6.88 -9.38
CA THR A 83 -10.96 5.51 -9.08
C THR A 83 -9.57 5.50 -8.43
N LEU A 84 -8.61 6.24 -9.01
CA LEU A 84 -7.25 6.34 -8.47
C LEU A 84 -7.22 6.99 -7.07
N LYS A 85 -8.08 7.99 -6.81
CA LYS A 85 -8.20 8.59 -5.47
C LYS A 85 -8.71 7.57 -4.45
N ASN A 86 -9.73 6.81 -4.80
CA ASN A 86 -10.29 5.77 -3.94
C ASN A 86 -9.26 4.68 -3.65
N ASP A 87 -8.51 4.25 -4.66
CA ASP A 87 -7.43 3.27 -4.49
C ASP A 87 -6.32 3.79 -3.57
N ILE A 88 -5.91 5.06 -3.74
CA ILE A 88 -4.92 5.70 -2.87
C ILE A 88 -5.42 5.78 -1.42
N GLU A 89 -6.68 6.15 -1.20
CA GLU A 89 -7.26 6.22 0.14
C GLU A 89 -7.34 4.84 0.79
N PHE A 90 -7.78 3.83 0.03
CA PHE A 90 -7.82 2.44 0.49
C PHE A 90 -6.44 1.92 0.87
N ILE A 91 -5.41 2.20 0.06
CA ILE A 91 -4.02 1.82 0.35
C ILE A 91 -3.52 2.53 1.62
N LYS A 92 -3.84 3.81 1.80
CA LYS A 92 -3.47 4.56 3.02
C LYS A 92 -4.12 3.97 4.27
N GLN A 93 -5.40 3.61 4.20
CA GLN A 93 -6.10 2.97 5.30
C GLN A 93 -5.47 1.61 5.64
N GLN A 94 -5.17 0.79 4.64
CA GLN A 94 -4.47 -0.47 4.86
C GLN A 94 -3.09 -0.29 5.48
N LEU A 95 -2.33 0.72 5.04
CA LEU A 95 -1.02 1.02 5.60
C LEU A 95 -1.12 1.36 7.09
N ASN A 96 -2.06 2.21 7.47
CA ASN A 96 -2.28 2.60 8.87
C ASN A 96 -2.66 1.39 9.75
N VAL A 97 -3.53 0.51 9.25
CA VAL A 97 -3.87 -0.74 9.97
C VAL A 97 -2.64 -1.64 10.14
N LYS A 98 -1.81 -1.78 9.10
CA LYS A 98 -0.59 -2.59 9.16
C LYS A 98 0.44 -1.98 10.11
N ASP A 99 0.59 -0.66 10.14
CA ASP A 99 1.48 0.03 11.08
C ASP A 99 1.04 -0.20 12.53
N GLY A 100 -0.28 -0.17 12.80
CA GLY A 100 -0.83 -0.52 14.12
C GLY A 100 -0.53 -1.98 14.51
N GLN A 101 -0.75 -2.93 13.60
CA GLN A 101 -0.40 -4.34 13.83
C GLN A 101 1.09 -4.52 14.11
N LEU A 102 1.95 -3.78 13.40
CA LEU A 102 3.40 -3.83 13.56
C LEU A 102 3.83 -3.27 14.92
N TYR A 103 3.16 -2.20 15.40
CA TYR A 103 3.35 -1.68 16.74
C TYR A 103 3.01 -2.72 17.82
N ASP A 104 1.85 -3.37 17.71
CA ASP A 104 1.41 -4.38 18.67
C ASP A 104 2.33 -5.61 18.70
N ILE A 105 2.77 -6.08 17.53
CA ILE A 105 3.73 -7.18 17.41
C ILE A 105 5.06 -6.81 18.08
N ASN A 106 5.57 -5.60 17.85
CA ASN A 106 6.82 -5.15 18.46
C ASN A 106 6.70 -5.08 19.99
N LYS A 107 5.58 -4.60 20.51
CA LYS A 107 5.34 -4.55 21.95
C LYS A 107 5.25 -5.95 22.57
N LEU A 108 4.58 -6.89 21.88
CA LEU A 108 4.52 -8.28 22.33
C LEU A 108 5.89 -8.96 22.29
N LEU A 109 6.68 -8.66 21.25
CA LEU A 109 8.05 -9.16 21.12
C LEU A 109 8.94 -8.64 22.25
N GLU A 110 8.86 -7.36 22.57
CA GLU A 110 9.60 -6.77 23.70
C GLU A 110 9.24 -7.46 25.03
N ASN A 111 7.95 -7.62 25.31
CA ASN A 111 7.49 -8.34 26.50
C ASN A 111 8.02 -9.79 26.56
N THR A 112 8.00 -10.48 25.41
CA THR A 112 8.49 -11.86 25.30
C THR A 112 9.99 -11.93 25.56
N GLN A 113 10.78 -10.97 25.05
CA GLN A 113 12.21 -10.90 25.32
C GLN A 113 12.53 -10.64 26.80
N ILE A 114 11.76 -9.79 27.47
CA ILE A 114 11.91 -9.52 28.90
C ILE A 114 11.63 -10.80 29.71
N LEU A 115 10.51 -11.48 29.43
CA LEU A 115 10.14 -12.73 30.09
C LEU A 115 11.21 -13.80 29.89
N PHE A 116 11.71 -13.96 28.66
CA PHE A 116 12.75 -14.92 28.33
C PHE A 116 14.05 -14.65 29.11
N LYS A 117 14.47 -13.39 29.23
CA LYS A 117 15.64 -13.02 30.06
C LYS A 117 15.42 -13.35 31.53
N GLN A 118 14.25 -13.05 32.08
CA GLN A 118 13.93 -13.38 33.47
C GLN A 118 13.95 -14.89 33.72
N GLU A 119 13.46 -15.68 32.78
CA GLU A 119 13.48 -17.14 32.87
C GLU A 119 14.90 -17.72 32.77
N GLN A 120 15.75 -17.14 31.93
CA GLN A 120 17.18 -17.50 31.91
C GLN A 120 17.87 -17.22 33.25
N GLU A 121 17.63 -16.05 33.86
CA GLU A 121 18.21 -15.73 35.16
C GLU A 121 17.71 -16.67 36.27
N LYS A 122 16.41 -17.01 36.27
CA LYS A 122 15.87 -18.03 37.19
C LYS A 122 16.55 -19.39 36.97
N ASN A 123 16.71 -19.82 35.72
CA ASN A 123 17.37 -21.09 35.41
C ASN A 123 18.83 -21.11 35.87
N LYS A 124 19.57 -20.01 35.73
CA LYS A 124 20.95 -19.89 36.26
C LYS A 124 21.00 -20.10 37.77
N ILE A 125 20.05 -19.50 38.51
CA ILE A 125 19.93 -19.69 39.95
C ILE A 125 19.64 -21.16 40.26
N VAL A 126 18.64 -21.76 39.62
CA VAL A 126 18.29 -23.18 39.80
C VAL A 126 19.49 -24.11 39.53
N LEU A 127 20.30 -23.81 38.52
CA LEU A 127 21.49 -24.59 38.21
C LEU A 127 22.59 -24.49 39.28
N SER A 128 22.68 -23.36 39.99
CA SER A 128 23.70 -23.12 41.03
C SER A 128 23.24 -23.55 42.43
N LEU A 129 21.95 -23.83 42.64
CA LEU A 129 21.40 -24.33 43.90
C LEU A 129 22.13 -25.59 44.44
N PRO A 130 22.39 -26.64 43.65
CA PRO A 130 23.04 -27.84 44.16
C PRO A 130 24.44 -27.57 44.73
N GLN A 131 25.17 -26.62 44.14
CA GLN A 131 26.52 -26.28 44.58
C GLN A 131 26.48 -25.41 45.84
N THR A 132 25.59 -24.43 45.89
CA THR A 132 25.38 -23.59 47.09
C THR A 132 24.86 -24.41 48.28
N ILE A 133 23.98 -25.39 48.06
CA ILE A 133 23.54 -26.32 49.12
C ILE A 133 24.72 -27.16 49.63
N LYS A 134 25.55 -27.73 48.74
CA LYS A 134 26.75 -28.47 49.16
C LYS A 134 27.72 -27.62 49.97
N GLU A 135 27.97 -26.38 49.55
CA GLU A 135 28.82 -25.44 50.28
C GLU A 135 28.25 -25.13 51.67
N HIS A 136 26.93 -24.93 51.78
CA HIS A 136 26.26 -24.72 53.05
C HIS A 136 26.35 -25.96 53.97
N ASP A 137 26.15 -27.16 53.44
CA ASP A 137 26.30 -28.41 54.21
C ASP A 137 27.71 -28.58 54.77
N ILE A 138 28.74 -28.26 53.97
CA ILE A 138 30.14 -28.28 54.42
C ILE A 138 30.37 -27.26 55.54
N GLN A 139 29.85 -26.04 55.40
CA GLN A 139 29.96 -25.00 56.43
C GLN A 139 29.27 -25.42 57.73
N LEU A 140 28.09 -26.05 57.63
CA LEU A 140 27.35 -26.56 58.78
C LEU A 140 28.15 -27.65 59.51
N ILE A 141 28.69 -28.64 58.79
CA ILE A 141 29.53 -29.70 59.36
C ILE A 141 30.75 -29.11 60.07
N ASN A 142 31.44 -28.15 59.43
CA ASN A 142 32.60 -27.49 60.02
C ASN A 142 32.24 -26.76 61.33
N THR A 143 31.10 -26.06 61.34
CA THR A 143 30.63 -25.32 62.52
C THR A 143 30.26 -26.27 63.67
N LEU A 144 29.60 -27.39 63.36
CA LEU A 144 29.25 -28.41 64.33
C LEU A 144 30.50 -29.07 64.93
N ASN A 145 31.49 -29.40 64.10
CA ASN A 145 32.76 -29.96 64.56
C ASN A 145 33.50 -28.99 65.48
N GLN A 146 33.60 -27.71 65.13
CA GLN A 146 34.21 -26.70 65.98
C GLN A 146 33.48 -26.54 67.33
N SER A 147 32.14 -26.59 67.33
CA SER A 147 31.36 -26.55 68.57
C SER A 147 31.64 -27.77 69.46
N LEU A 148 31.72 -28.96 68.86
CA LEU A 148 31.98 -30.21 69.56
C LEU A 148 33.41 -30.25 70.13
N GLU A 149 34.41 -29.76 69.40
CA GLU A 149 35.78 -29.60 69.91
C GLU A 149 35.84 -28.62 71.08
N LYS A 150 35.14 -27.48 70.99
CA LYS A 150 35.03 -26.52 72.10
C LYS A 150 34.40 -27.16 73.34
N GLN A 151 33.37 -27.98 73.18
CA GLN A 151 32.76 -28.70 74.30
C GLN A 151 33.72 -29.72 74.91
N ARG A 152 34.42 -30.52 74.10
CA ARG A 152 35.43 -31.48 74.58
C ARG A 152 36.56 -30.78 75.34
N ALA A 153 37.06 -29.65 74.82
CA ALA A 153 38.10 -28.87 75.47
C ALA A 153 37.64 -28.32 76.83
N LYS A 154 36.39 -27.83 76.92
CA LYS A 154 35.80 -27.38 78.19
C LYS A 154 35.67 -28.52 79.21
N ALA A 155 35.12 -29.66 78.80
CA ALA A 155 34.96 -30.82 79.67
C ALA A 155 36.31 -31.32 80.22
N LEU A 156 37.35 -31.36 79.37
CA LEU A 156 38.69 -31.74 79.79
C LEU A 156 39.31 -30.72 80.75
N ALA A 157 39.09 -29.43 80.53
CA ALA A 157 39.54 -28.37 81.44
C ALA A 157 38.84 -28.47 82.81
N GLU A 158 37.53 -28.75 82.84
CA GLU A 158 36.77 -28.98 84.06
C GLU A 158 37.27 -30.21 84.81
N GLU A 159 37.53 -31.32 84.12
CA GLU A 159 38.09 -32.53 84.73
C GLU A 159 39.46 -32.27 85.36
N VAL A 160 40.35 -31.57 84.65
CA VAL A 160 41.66 -31.16 85.18
C VAL A 160 41.51 -30.26 86.41
N LEU A 161 40.56 -29.31 86.38
CA LEU A 161 40.27 -28.44 87.52
C LEU A 161 39.77 -29.24 88.73
N HIS A 162 38.84 -30.18 88.52
CA HIS A 162 38.35 -31.08 89.57
C HIS A 162 39.48 -31.92 90.18
N ARG A 163 40.35 -32.51 89.35
CA ARG A 163 41.53 -33.25 89.83
C ARG A 163 42.46 -32.37 90.67
N LYS A 164 42.77 -31.15 90.20
CA LYS A 164 43.61 -30.19 90.94
C LYS A 164 42.99 -29.79 92.28
N LYS A 165 41.68 -29.48 92.31
CA LYS A 165 40.95 -29.17 93.56
C LYS A 165 40.99 -30.32 94.56
N GLY A 166 40.79 -31.57 94.10
CA GLY A 166 40.85 -32.75 94.97
C GLY A 166 42.27 -33.08 95.49
N ILE A 167 43.32 -32.67 94.78
CA ILE A 167 44.70 -32.74 95.29
C ILE A 167 44.92 -31.67 96.37
N LEU A 168 44.51 -30.42 96.11
CA LEU A 168 44.64 -29.32 97.07
C LEU A 168 43.88 -29.61 98.38
N GLN A 169 42.63 -30.08 98.30
CA GLN A 169 41.87 -30.48 99.50
C GLN A 169 42.57 -31.57 100.32
N ARG A 170 43.24 -32.53 99.68
CA ARG A 170 44.02 -33.56 100.39
C ARG A 170 45.30 -33.04 101.04
N ILE A 171 45.89 -31.97 100.50
CA ILE A 171 47.08 -31.33 101.06
C ILE A 171 46.72 -30.43 102.24
N PHE A 172 45.59 -29.70 102.18
CA PHE A 172 45.20 -28.72 103.20
C PHE A 172 44.30 -29.28 104.33
N ASN A 173 43.77 -30.50 104.21
CA ASN A 173 42.98 -31.16 105.28
C ASN A 173 43.81 -32.20 106.09
N LYS A 174 45.14 -32.10 106.08
CA LYS A 174 46.05 -32.80 107.00
C LYS A 174 46.63 -31.79 107.98
#